data_AF-A0AAD4G8T7-F1
#
_entry.id   AF-A0AAD4G8T7-F1
#
_cell.length_a   1.000
_cell.length_b   1.000
_cell.length_c   1.000
_cell.angle_alpha   90.00
_cell.angle_beta   90.00
_cell.angle_gamma   90.00
#
_symmetry.space_group_name_H-M   'P 1'
#
loop_
_entity.id
_entity.type
_entity.pdbx_description
1 polymer ?
#
loop_
_entity_poly.entity_id
_entity_poly.type
_entity_poly.pdbx_seq_one_letter_code
_entity_poly.pdbx_strand_id
1 'polypeptide(L)'
;GHCMPIDLNIEHLIRFLKRFFAAKGVYATWDHLGDISAAVDLFQTARKQVGHGLGIAYQGIGHTTPDALPAINKVAYKVSELELHIFKPNGLESDVVKPVVDTLAIGAQKLKTSTLATFNRKVRAMMAGEVFEGEEDEIP
;
A
#
# COMPACT_ATOMS: atom_id res chain seq x y z
N GLY A 1 -18.40 33.40 -21.93
CA GLY A 1 -17.92 33.47 -20.53
C GLY A 1 -17.79 32.07 -20.01
N HIS A 2 -16.57 31.62 -19.73
CA HIS A 2 -16.32 30.30 -19.15
C HIS A 2 -16.89 30.28 -17.72
N CYS A 3 -17.93 29.48 -17.48
CA CYS A 3 -18.47 29.19 -16.13
C CYS A 3 -17.51 28.30 -15.32
N MET A 4 -16.23 28.67 -15.26
CA MET A 4 -15.18 27.90 -14.57
C MET A 4 -15.06 28.14 -13.05
N PRO A 5 -15.62 29.19 -12.40
CA PRO A 5 -15.46 29.35 -10.95
C PRO A 5 -16.40 28.49 -10.11
N ILE A 6 -17.50 27.97 -10.68
CA ILE A 6 -18.45 27.10 -9.94
C ILE A 6 -17.88 25.69 -9.81
N ASP A 7 -17.25 25.17 -10.87
CA ASP A 7 -16.75 23.79 -10.92
C ASP A 7 -15.52 23.59 -9.99
N LEU A 8 -14.59 24.55 -9.95
CA LEU A 8 -13.46 24.51 -9.01
C LEU A 8 -13.91 24.67 -7.55
N ASN A 9 -14.88 25.55 -7.28
CA ASN A 9 -15.39 25.74 -5.93
C ASN A 9 -16.13 24.50 -5.43
N ILE A 10 -16.90 23.84 -6.31
CA ILE A 10 -17.58 22.62 -5.93
C ILE A 10 -16.61 21.45 -5.79
N GLU A 11 -15.51 21.38 -6.55
CA GLU A 11 -14.48 20.34 -6.36
C GLU A 11 -13.94 20.31 -4.93
N HIS A 12 -13.61 21.49 -4.38
CA HIS A 12 -13.13 21.60 -3.00
C HIS A 12 -14.20 21.24 -1.97
N LEU A 13 -15.46 21.56 -2.22
CA LEU A 13 -16.58 21.29 -1.31
C LEU A 13 -17.09 19.84 -1.41
N ILE A 14 -17.04 19.23 -2.60
CA ILE A 14 -17.47 17.84 -2.87
C ILE A 14 -16.71 16.86 -1.99
N ARG A 15 -15.42 17.09 -1.75
CA ARG A 15 -14.62 16.23 -0.87
C ARG A 15 -15.19 16.21 0.55
N PHE A 16 -15.64 17.35 1.07
CA PHE A 16 -16.25 17.43 2.39
C PHE A 16 -17.67 16.87 2.40
N LEU A 17 -18.45 17.17 1.36
CA LEU A 17 -19.81 16.64 1.21
C LEU A 17 -19.85 15.12 1.19
N LYS A 18 -18.94 14.49 0.43
CA LYS A 18 -18.79 13.03 0.41
C LYS A 18 -18.46 12.47 1.80
N ARG A 19 -17.61 13.15 2.58
CA ARG A 19 -17.25 12.73 3.94
C ARG A 19 -18.42 12.86 4.91
N PHE A 20 -19.19 13.95 4.84
CA PHE A 20 -20.38 14.15 5.67
C PHE A 20 -21.50 13.18 5.30
N PHE A 21 -21.69 12.92 4.01
CA PHE A 21 -22.61 11.90 3.50
C PHE A 21 -22.25 10.51 4.04
N ALA A 22 -20.98 10.11 3.94
CA ALA A 22 -20.50 8.83 4.44
C ALA A 22 -20.63 8.71 5.97
N ALA A 23 -20.36 9.80 6.72
CA ALA A 23 -20.47 9.81 8.18
C ALA A 23 -21.91 9.58 8.70
N LYS A 24 -22.93 9.91 7.90
CA LYS A 24 -24.33 9.70 8.25
C LYS A 24 -24.78 8.23 8.13
N GLY A 25 -24.05 7.41 7.37
CA GLY A 25 -24.31 5.98 7.22
C GLY A 25 -25.68 5.68 6.61
N VAL A 26 -26.51 4.91 7.32
CA VAL A 26 -27.80 4.39 6.81
C VAL A 26 -28.81 5.50 6.49
N TYR A 27 -28.66 6.69 7.06
CA TYR A 27 -29.55 7.84 6.81
C TYR A 27 -29.04 8.79 5.72
N ALA A 28 -28.01 8.39 4.97
CA ALA A 28 -27.44 9.17 3.87
C ALA A 28 -28.36 9.12 2.64
N THR A 29 -29.26 10.09 2.51
CA THR A 29 -30.12 10.28 1.33
C THR A 29 -29.60 11.42 0.45
N TRP A 30 -29.83 11.33 -0.86
CA TRP A 30 -29.42 12.36 -1.81
C TRP A 30 -30.09 13.72 -1.54
N ASP A 31 -31.35 13.72 -1.12
CA ASP A 31 -32.06 14.94 -0.71
C ASP A 31 -31.35 15.62 0.46
N HIS A 32 -30.95 14.81 1.45
CA HIS A 32 -30.20 15.31 2.58
C HIS A 32 -28.81 15.82 2.18
N LEU A 33 -28.16 15.23 1.17
CA LEU A 33 -26.90 15.73 0.63
C LEU A 33 -27.07 17.13 0.05
N GLY A 34 -28.20 17.39 -0.63
CA GLY A 34 -28.60 18.72 -1.08
C GLY A 34 -28.73 19.70 0.09
N ASP A 35 -29.47 19.32 1.13
CA ASP A 35 -29.68 20.16 2.32
C ASP A 35 -28.35 20.53 3.02
N ILE A 36 -27.44 19.56 3.19
CA ILE A 36 -26.14 19.81 3.84
C ILE A 36 -25.16 20.55 2.95
N SER A 37 -25.33 20.52 1.62
CA SER A 37 -24.48 21.24 0.68
C SER A 37 -24.56 22.75 0.87
N ALA A 38 -25.76 23.26 1.17
CA ALA A 38 -25.97 24.67 1.48
C ALA A 38 -25.29 25.09 2.80
N ALA A 39 -25.09 24.16 3.73
CA ALA A 39 -24.51 24.41 5.06
C ALA A 39 -23.07 23.89 5.21
N VAL A 40 -22.41 23.49 4.12
CA VAL A 40 -21.10 22.83 4.15
C VAL A 40 -20.02 23.67 4.84
N ASP A 41 -20.08 24.99 4.71
CA ASP A 41 -19.13 25.92 5.32
C ASP A 41 -19.28 26.00 6.84
N LEU A 42 -20.51 25.92 7.34
CA LEU A 42 -20.79 25.83 8.77
C LEU A 42 -20.26 24.51 9.34
N PHE A 43 -20.49 23.39 8.64
CA PHE A 43 -19.97 22.09 9.07
C PHE A 43 -18.44 22.04 9.08
N GLN A 44 -17.79 22.67 8.09
CA GLN A 44 -16.33 22.79 8.08
C GLN A 44 -15.81 23.62 9.26
N THR A 45 -16.50 24.71 9.61
CA THR A 45 -16.14 25.58 10.74
C THR A 45 -16.30 24.84 12.07
N ALA A 46 -17.44 24.17 12.27
CA ALA A 46 -17.68 23.33 13.44
C ALA A 46 -16.64 22.21 13.56
N ARG A 47 -16.32 21.53 12.45
CA ARG A 47 -15.25 20.51 12.43
C ARG A 47 -13.90 21.07 12.86
N LYS A 48 -13.52 22.27 12.41
CA LYS A 48 -12.26 22.91 12.80
C LYS A 48 -12.24 23.22 14.30
N GLN A 49 -13.34 23.74 14.85
CA GLN A 49 -13.47 24.03 16.28
C GLN A 49 -13.38 22.77 17.14
N VAL A 50 -14.10 21.70 16.76
CA VAL A 50 -14.03 20.40 17.45
C VAL A 50 -12.62 19.81 17.35
N GLY A 51 -12.00 19.85 16.16
CA GLY A 51 -10.64 19.38 15.97
C GLY A 51 -9.64 20.11 16.85
N HIS A 52 -9.78 21.44 16.96
CA HIS A 52 -8.96 22.25 17.86
C HIS A 52 -9.17 21.88 19.34
N GLY A 53 -10.42 21.72 19.77
CA GLY A 53 -10.76 21.32 21.14
C GLY A 53 -10.24 19.93 21.53
N LEU A 54 -10.14 19.01 20.56
CA LEU A 54 -9.60 17.66 20.75
C LEU A 54 -8.08 17.57 20.57
N GLY A 55 -7.39 18.70 20.33
CA GLY A 55 -5.94 18.71 20.06
C GLY A 55 -5.56 17.99 18.75
N ILE A 56 -6.52 17.79 17.84
CA ILE A 56 -6.28 17.17 16.54
C ILE A 56 -5.63 18.23 15.65
N ALA A 57 -4.38 18.00 15.27
CA ALA A 57 -3.66 18.88 14.36
C ALA A 57 -4.46 19.09 13.06
N TYR A 58 -4.60 20.35 12.65
CA TYR A 58 -5.22 20.69 11.37
C TYR A 58 -4.42 20.04 10.24
N GLN A 59 -5.01 19.04 9.58
CA GLN A 59 -4.46 18.50 8.35
C GLN A 59 -4.84 19.45 7.21
N GLY A 60 -3.85 20.20 6.73
CA GLY A 60 -4.00 21.09 5.59
C GLY A 60 -4.58 20.36 4.39
N ILE A 61 -5.45 21.06 3.65
CA ILE A 61 -6.01 20.60 2.37
C ILE A 61 -4.99 20.83 1.23
N GLY A 62 -3.92 21.57 1.51
CA GLY A 62 -2.82 21.76 0.57
C GLY A 62 -2.24 20.41 0.16
N HIS A 63 -1.96 20.28 -1.13
CA HIS A 63 -1.15 19.19 -1.68
C HIS A 63 0.32 19.37 -1.27
N THR A 64 0.59 19.47 0.03
CA THR A 64 1.93 19.48 0.57
C THR A 64 2.30 18.02 0.83
N THR A 65 3.44 17.58 0.32
CA THR A 65 3.96 16.23 0.62
C THR A 65 4.05 16.12 2.14
N PRO A 66 3.32 15.17 2.76
CA PRO A 66 3.34 15.01 4.20
C PRO A 66 4.76 14.66 4.64
N ASP A 67 5.25 15.34 5.67
CA ASP A 67 6.54 14.99 6.26
C ASP A 67 6.44 13.60 6.90
N ALA A 68 7.17 12.64 6.31
CA ALA A 68 7.18 11.25 6.75
C ALA A 68 8.22 11.00 7.85
N LEU A 69 9.09 11.97 8.17
CA LEU A 69 10.15 11.83 9.17
C LEU A 69 9.63 11.35 10.54
N PRO A 70 8.49 11.84 11.08
CA PRO A 70 7.99 11.36 12.37
C PRO A 70 7.62 9.87 12.35
N ALA A 71 7.03 9.39 11.25
CA ALA A 71 6.65 7.99 11.09
C ALA A 71 7.91 7.11 10.95
N ILE A 72 8.87 7.55 10.13
CA ILE A 72 10.17 6.89 9.96
C ILE A 72 10.90 6.78 11.30
N ASN A 73 10.98 7.87 12.06
CA ASN A 73 11.65 7.89 13.36
C ASN A 73 10.97 6.97 14.38
N LYS A 74 9.63 6.89 14.37
CA LYS A 74 8.89 5.98 15.25
C LYS A 74 9.18 4.51 14.92
N VAL A 75 9.24 4.17 13.63
CA VAL A 75 9.59 2.82 13.17
C VAL A 75 11.06 2.53 13.52
N ALA A 76 11.98 3.42 13.21
CA ALA A 76 13.40 3.27 13.51
C ALA A 76 13.65 3.10 15.01
N TYR A 77 12.97 3.88 15.86
CA TYR A 77 13.04 3.74 17.31
C TYR A 77 12.58 2.34 17.76
N LYS A 78 11.45 1.84 17.24
CA LYS A 78 10.93 0.51 17.62
C LYS A 78 11.80 -0.63 17.10
N VAL A 79 12.35 -0.53 15.90
CA VAL A 79 13.31 -1.51 15.35
C VAL A 79 14.59 -1.52 16.19
N SER A 80 15.02 -0.35 16.68
CA SER A 80 16.18 -0.23 17.56
C SER A 80 15.91 -0.82 18.95
N GLU A 81 14.79 -0.44 19.59
CA GLU A 81 14.36 -0.90 20.91
C GLU A 81 14.19 -2.42 20.99
N LEU A 82 13.63 -3.03 19.94
CA LEU A 82 13.45 -4.47 19.85
C LEU A 82 14.69 -5.20 19.30
N GLU A 83 15.74 -4.44 18.97
CA GLU A 83 16.99 -4.95 18.37
C GLU A 83 16.74 -5.83 17.13
N LEU A 84 15.66 -5.57 16.38
CA LEU A 84 15.29 -6.35 15.18
C LEU A 84 16.32 -6.22 14.06
N HIS A 85 17.14 -5.18 14.11
CA HIS A 85 18.24 -4.93 13.19
C HIS A 85 19.52 -5.70 13.56
N ILE A 86 19.55 -6.35 14.74
CA ILE A 86 20.69 -7.13 15.23
C ILE A 86 20.35 -8.62 15.11
N PHE A 87 21.18 -9.36 14.37
CA PHE A 87 21.05 -10.81 14.31
C PHE A 87 21.49 -11.43 15.65
N LYS A 88 20.54 -12.03 16.38
CA LYS A 88 20.79 -12.75 17.62
C LYS A 88 20.81 -14.25 17.36
N PRO A 89 21.97 -14.93 17.39
CA PRO A 89 22.05 -16.36 17.06
C PRO A 89 21.34 -17.28 18.07
N ASN A 90 21.10 -16.80 19.31
CA ASN A 90 20.50 -17.59 20.40
C ASN A 90 19.26 -16.92 21.00
N GLY A 91 18.32 -16.43 20.17
CA GLY A 91 17.04 -15.89 20.66
C GLY A 91 16.20 -16.99 21.30
N LEU A 92 15.77 -16.78 22.56
CA LEU A 92 15.05 -17.76 23.39
C LEU A 92 13.66 -18.17 22.84
N GLU A 93 13.18 -17.54 21.79
CA GLU A 93 11.87 -17.77 21.20
C GLU A 93 12.01 -18.04 19.71
N SER A 94 12.38 -19.26 19.35
CA SER A 94 12.00 -19.89 18.09
C SER A 94 12.72 -21.22 17.88
N ASP A 95 12.12 -22.31 18.34
CA ASP A 95 12.36 -23.64 17.74
C ASP A 95 11.56 -23.84 16.42
N VAL A 96 10.90 -22.79 15.88
CA VAL A 96 9.88 -22.92 14.81
C VAL A 96 10.04 -21.95 13.62
N VAL A 97 10.82 -20.88 13.73
CA VAL A 97 11.11 -19.96 12.62
C VAL A 97 12.09 -20.64 11.68
N LYS A 98 11.53 -21.17 10.59
CA LYS A 98 12.31 -21.63 9.45
C LYS A 98 13.21 -20.47 9.00
N PRO A 99 14.52 -20.69 8.80
CA PRO A 99 15.40 -19.65 8.30
C PRO A 99 14.83 -19.08 7.00
N VAL A 100 14.75 -17.75 6.91
CA VAL A 100 14.37 -17.07 5.66
C VAL A 100 15.43 -17.45 4.64
N VAL A 101 15.01 -18.23 3.66
CA VAL A 101 15.93 -18.81 2.70
C VAL A 101 16.36 -17.73 1.73
N ASP A 102 17.66 -17.65 1.45
CA ASP A 102 18.20 -16.72 0.46
C ASP A 102 17.64 -17.08 -0.94
N THR A 103 16.64 -16.31 -1.36
CA THR A 103 15.92 -16.52 -2.60
C THR A 103 16.79 -16.27 -3.83
N LEU A 104 17.83 -15.42 -3.71
CA LEU A 104 18.80 -15.19 -4.79
C LEU A 104 19.76 -16.35 -4.92
N ALA A 105 20.30 -16.85 -3.81
CA ALA A 105 21.18 -18.01 -3.83
C ALA A 105 20.45 -19.26 -4.34
N ILE A 106 19.22 -19.52 -3.85
CA ILE A 106 18.40 -20.63 -4.33
C ILE A 106 17.98 -20.45 -5.79
N GLY A 107 17.58 -19.24 -6.18
CA GLY A 107 17.24 -18.92 -7.56
C GLY A 107 18.41 -19.19 -8.51
N ALA A 108 19.61 -18.71 -8.16
CA ALA A 108 20.83 -18.93 -8.92
C ALA A 108 21.20 -20.42 -9.00
N GLN A 109 21.05 -21.17 -7.90
CA GLN A 109 21.30 -22.60 -7.88
C GLN A 109 20.30 -23.35 -8.79
N LYS A 110 18.99 -23.09 -8.66
CA LYS A 110 17.96 -23.69 -9.51
C LYS A 110 18.16 -23.41 -10.99
N LEU A 111 18.55 -22.18 -11.33
CA LEU A 111 18.80 -21.78 -12.71
C LEU A 111 20.02 -22.51 -13.30
N LYS A 112 21.05 -22.74 -12.47
CA LYS A 112 22.23 -23.54 -12.85
C LYS A 112 21.93 -25.04 -12.97
N THR A 113 21.14 -25.61 -12.06
CA THR A 113 20.93 -27.07 -12.00
C THR A 113 19.79 -27.55 -12.90
N SER A 114 18.67 -26.82 -12.97
CA SER A 114 17.46 -27.29 -13.66
C SER A 114 17.36 -26.73 -15.08
N THR A 115 17.58 -25.42 -15.25
CA THR A 115 17.30 -24.75 -16.52
C THR A 115 18.43 -24.93 -17.52
N LEU A 116 19.69 -24.74 -17.11
CA LEU A 116 20.84 -24.82 -18.02
C LEU A 116 21.12 -26.25 -18.49
N ALA A 117 20.99 -27.24 -17.60
CA ALA A 117 21.17 -28.65 -17.95
C ALA A 117 20.11 -29.12 -18.96
N THR A 118 18.84 -28.77 -18.70
CA THR A 118 17.72 -29.09 -19.60
C THR A 118 17.83 -28.37 -20.93
N PHE A 119 18.22 -27.09 -20.92
CA PHE A 119 18.49 -26.31 -22.14
C PHE A 119 19.61 -26.93 -22.97
N ASN A 120 20.76 -27.23 -22.35
CA ASN A 120 21.89 -27.86 -23.05
C ASN A 120 21.53 -29.24 -23.63
N ARG A 121 20.70 -30.02 -22.92
CA ARG A 121 20.16 -31.29 -23.42
C ARG A 121 19.28 -31.06 -24.65
N LYS A 122 18.34 -30.10 -24.61
CA LYS A 122 17.45 -29.76 -25.73
C LYS A 122 18.22 -29.24 -26.95
N VAL A 123 19.23 -28.39 -26.75
CA VAL A 123 20.07 -27.88 -27.85
C VAL A 123 20.85 -29.01 -28.52
N ARG A 124 21.39 -29.97 -27.76
CA ARG A 124 22.05 -31.15 -28.32
C ARG A 124 21.09 -32.06 -29.09
N ALA A 125 19.91 -32.31 -28.54
CA ALA A 125 18.88 -33.11 -29.20
C ALA A 125 18.40 -32.47 -30.51
N MET A 126 18.23 -31.13 -30.53
CA MET A 126 17.90 -30.37 -31.73
C MET A 126 18.99 -30.47 -32.80
N MET A 127 20.27 -30.36 -32.41
CA MET A 127 21.39 -30.55 -33.34
C MET A 127 21.49 -31.98 -33.87
N ALA A 128 21.01 -32.97 -33.12
CA ALA A 128 20.97 -34.37 -33.53
C ALA A 128 19.73 -34.76 -34.37
N GLY A 129 18.76 -33.86 -34.51
CA GLY A 129 17.55 -34.08 -35.33
C GLY A 129 16.43 -34.84 -34.61
N GLU A 130 16.45 -34.93 -33.28
CA GLU A 130 15.40 -35.60 -32.49
C GLU A 130 14.23 -34.64 -32.22
N VAL A 131 12.99 -35.11 -32.45
CA VAL A 131 11.76 -34.36 -32.15
C VAL A 131 11.40 -34.58 -30.69
N PHE A 132 11.32 -33.50 -29.91
CA PHE A 132 10.96 -33.53 -28.49
C PHE A 132 9.44 -33.41 -28.35
N GLU A 133 8.75 -34.48 -27.92
CA GLU A 133 7.37 -34.38 -27.42
C GLU A 133 7.39 -33.67 -26.06
N GLY A 134 6.49 -32.71 -25.87
CA GLY A 134 6.51 -31.80 -24.71
C GLY A 134 6.30 -32.54 -23.40
N GLU A 135 7.23 -32.37 -22.45
CA GLU A 135 6.96 -32.67 -21.04
C GLU A 135 5.91 -31.66 -20.55
N GLU A 136 4.75 -32.14 -20.12
CA GLU A 136 3.73 -31.34 -19.44
C GLU A 136 4.33 -30.72 -18.18
N ASP A 137 4.27 -29.40 -18.08
CA ASP A 137 4.63 -28.67 -16.86
C ASP A 137 3.59 -28.98 -15.77
N GLU A 138 3.92 -29.86 -14.82
CA GLU A 138 3.23 -29.88 -13.52
C GLU A 138 3.62 -28.60 -12.75
N ILE A 139 2.77 -27.59 -12.83
CA ILE A 139 2.84 -26.39 -12.01
C ILE A 139 2.21 -26.72 -10.63
N PRO A 140 2.92 -26.51 -9.49
CA PRO A 140 2.35 -26.66 -8.15
C PRO A 140 1.30 -25.60 -7.80
#